data_AF-A0A9W7GTD1-F1
#
_entry.id   AF-A0A9W7GTD1-F1
#
_cell.length_a   1.000
_cell.length_b   1.000
_cell.length_c   1.000
_cell.angle_alpha   90.00
_cell.angle_beta   90.00
_cell.angle_gamma   90.00
#
_symmetry.space_group_name_H-M   'P 1'
#
loop_
_entity.id
_entity.type
_entity.pdbx_description
1 polymer ?
#
loop_
_entity_poly.entity_id
_entity_poly.type
_entity_poly.pdbx_seq_one_letter_code
_entity_poly.pdbx_strand_id
1 'polypeptide(L)'
;MAIVLRYVDKEGFIRERFFDLVHVKETTSSPLKEICDVLSHLCLNVKDIRGQRYDGASNMRGEFKGSQALLLKECPFAYYIHCLAHRLQLTLVAASKEVILIAQFFSYLTIIINLIMSSCKRQDQLRDAQASYIANMIAIEELESGKRKNQIGTLQRARDTRRGSHLTSLCSLLKMFDATCSVIPSMYPRRK
;
A
#
# COMPACT_ATOMS: atom_id res chain seq x y z
N MET A 1 -2.73 -13.18 2.89
CA MET A 1 -3.19 -13.10 1.50
C MET A 1 -4.71 -13.00 1.50
N ALA A 2 -5.28 -12.03 0.80
CA ALA A 2 -6.73 -11.95 0.64
C ALA A 2 -7.14 -12.70 -0.64
N ILE A 3 -8.19 -13.53 -0.56
CA ILE A 3 -8.75 -14.26 -1.69
C ILE A 3 -10.10 -13.65 -2.03
N VAL A 4 -10.29 -13.33 -3.31
CA VAL A 4 -11.53 -12.77 -3.86
C VAL A 4 -11.91 -13.62 -5.05
N LEU A 5 -13.13 -14.14 -5.06
CA LEU A 5 -13.66 -14.92 -6.16
C LEU A 5 -14.49 -14.03 -7.08
N ARG A 6 -14.27 -14.18 -8.39
CA ARG A 6 -15.07 -13.55 -9.43
C ARG A 6 -15.70 -14.63 -10.29
N TYR A 7 -17.02 -14.66 -10.36
CA TYR A 7 -17.79 -15.69 -11.07
C TYR A 7 -19.03 -15.08 -11.73
N VAL A 8 -19.70 -15.87 -12.57
CA VAL A 8 -20.99 -15.53 -13.18
C VAL A 8 -22.09 -16.27 -12.41
N ASP A 9 -23.12 -15.57 -11.96
CA ASP A 9 -24.25 -16.19 -11.28
C ASP A 9 -25.24 -16.85 -12.26
N LYS A 10 -26.33 -17.43 -11.73
CA LYS A 10 -27.32 -18.15 -12.54
C LYS A 10 -28.07 -17.22 -13.49
N GLU A 11 -28.11 -15.94 -13.17
CA GLU A 11 -28.76 -14.88 -13.92
C GLU A 11 -27.82 -14.25 -14.96
N GLY A 12 -26.55 -14.70 -15.03
CA GLY A 12 -25.56 -14.22 -15.99
C GLY A 12 -24.80 -12.97 -15.55
N PHE A 13 -24.97 -12.52 -14.31
CA PHE A 13 -24.27 -11.35 -13.79
C PHE A 13 -22.91 -11.72 -13.18
N ILE A 14 -21.93 -10.86 -13.43
CA ILE A 14 -20.62 -10.97 -12.79
C ILE A 14 -20.73 -10.60 -11.32
N ARG A 15 -20.33 -11.52 -10.45
CA ARG A 15 -20.20 -11.32 -9.01
C ARG A 15 -18.74 -11.33 -8.61
N GLU A 16 -18.39 -10.43 -7.70
CA GLU A 16 -17.08 -10.41 -7.04
C GLU A 16 -17.33 -10.46 -5.53
N ARG A 17 -16.75 -11.46 -4.86
CA ARG A 17 -16.97 -11.71 -3.43
C ARG A 17 -15.63 -11.88 -2.74
N PHE A 18 -15.39 -11.06 -1.72
CA PHE A 18 -14.35 -11.34 -0.74
C PHE A 18 -14.66 -12.68 -0.10
N PHE A 19 -13.65 -13.53 -0.07
CA PHE A 19 -13.81 -14.91 0.34
C PHE A 19 -13.13 -15.15 1.68
N ASP A 20 -11.81 -14.99 1.74
CA ASP A 20 -11.05 -15.26 2.94
C ASP A 20 -9.77 -14.42 3.03
N LEU A 21 -9.23 -14.29 4.24
CA LEU A 21 -7.93 -13.71 4.54
C LEU A 21 -7.01 -14.80 5.13
N VAL A 22 -6.25 -15.45 4.25
CA VAL A 22 -5.34 -16.52 4.64
C VAL A 22 -4.05 -15.96 5.22
N HIS A 23 -3.63 -16.45 6.38
CA HIS A 23 -2.31 -16.16 6.91
C HIS A 23 -1.26 -17.02 6.19
N VAL A 24 -0.34 -16.39 5.46
CA VAL A 24 0.77 -17.06 4.78
C VAL A 24 2.01 -16.86 5.64
N LYS A 25 2.48 -17.94 6.29
CA LYS A 25 3.56 -17.88 7.30
C LYS A 25 4.93 -17.54 6.70
N GLU A 26 5.20 -18.03 5.50
CA GLU A 26 6.46 -17.81 4.81
C GLU A 26 6.22 -17.11 3.48
N THR A 27 7.02 -16.08 3.19
CA THR A 27 6.96 -15.44 1.86
C THR A 27 7.60 -16.33 0.78
N THR A 28 8.40 -17.32 1.16
CA THR A 28 9.09 -18.28 0.29
C THR A 28 8.24 -19.47 -0.13
N SER A 29 7.22 -19.84 0.65
CA SER A 29 6.30 -20.92 0.28
C SER A 29 5.41 -20.48 -0.87
N SER A 30 5.09 -21.39 -1.79
CA SER A 30 4.18 -21.08 -2.89
C SER A 30 2.78 -20.80 -2.32
N PRO A 31 2.24 -19.58 -2.51
CA PRO A 31 0.87 -19.23 -2.09
C PRO A 31 -0.22 -20.10 -2.71
N LEU A 32 0.14 -20.94 -3.69
CA LEU A 32 -0.78 -21.85 -4.35
C LEU A 32 -1.37 -22.87 -3.38
N LYS A 33 -0.56 -23.41 -2.45
CA LYS A 33 -1.05 -24.44 -1.54
C LYS A 33 -2.20 -23.90 -0.69
N GLU A 34 -2.01 -22.70 -0.15
CA GLU A 34 -3.01 -21.98 0.62
C GLU A 34 -4.27 -21.69 -0.21
N ILE A 35 -4.13 -21.36 -1.49
CA ILE A 35 -5.28 -21.18 -2.40
C ILE A 35 -6.03 -22.49 -2.60
N CYS A 36 -5.32 -23.59 -2.90
CA CYS A 36 -5.93 -24.90 -3.14
C CYS A 36 -6.60 -25.45 -1.87
N ASP A 37 -6.00 -25.25 -0.71
CA ASP A 37 -6.59 -25.62 0.59
C ASP A 37 -7.91 -24.85 0.81
N VAL A 38 -7.92 -23.53 0.60
CA VAL A 38 -9.14 -22.71 0.73
C VAL A 38 -10.22 -23.15 -0.26
N LEU A 39 -9.88 -23.40 -1.52
CA LEU A 39 -10.84 -23.87 -2.52
C LEU A 39 -11.42 -25.25 -2.16
N SER A 40 -10.57 -26.14 -1.65
CA SER A 40 -10.98 -27.48 -1.21
C SER A 40 -11.97 -27.43 -0.04
N HIS A 41 -11.75 -26.54 0.93
CA HIS A 41 -12.69 -26.29 2.03
C HIS A 41 -14.07 -25.82 1.56
N LEU A 42 -14.16 -25.30 0.33
CA LEU A 42 -15.42 -24.82 -0.26
C LEU A 42 -16.04 -25.79 -1.24
N CYS A 43 -15.46 -26.98 -1.37
CA CYS A 43 -15.81 -27.93 -2.41
C CYS A 43 -15.72 -27.30 -3.83
N LEU A 44 -14.83 -26.32 -4.02
CA LEU A 44 -14.53 -25.74 -5.32
C LEU A 44 -13.34 -26.47 -5.94
N ASN A 45 -13.50 -26.93 -7.18
CA ASN A 45 -12.44 -27.59 -7.89
C ASN A 45 -11.51 -26.57 -8.53
N VAL A 46 -10.21 -26.71 -8.29
CA VAL A 46 -9.15 -25.90 -8.93
C VAL A 46 -9.26 -25.96 -10.46
N LYS A 47 -9.71 -27.09 -11.01
CA LYS A 47 -9.89 -27.29 -12.46
C LYS A 47 -10.98 -26.41 -13.09
N ASP A 48 -11.87 -25.83 -12.28
CA ASP A 48 -12.93 -24.95 -12.75
C ASP A 48 -12.47 -23.48 -12.85
N ILE A 49 -11.28 -23.16 -12.35
CA ILE A 49 -10.72 -21.82 -12.43
C ILE A 49 -10.47 -21.46 -13.89
N ARG A 50 -11.02 -20.33 -14.31
CA ARG A 50 -10.82 -19.78 -15.66
C ARG A 50 -9.89 -18.59 -15.69
N GLY A 51 -9.49 -18.03 -14.56
CA GLY A 51 -8.56 -16.92 -14.55
C GLY A 51 -7.98 -16.70 -13.16
N GLN A 52 -6.76 -16.16 -13.13
CA GLN A 52 -6.03 -15.82 -11.93
C GLN A 52 -5.44 -14.42 -12.05
N ARG A 53 -5.54 -13.63 -10.98
CA ARG A 53 -5.10 -12.23 -10.98
C ARG A 53 -4.34 -11.88 -9.73
N TYR A 54 -3.06 -11.55 -9.90
CA TYR A 54 -2.16 -11.17 -8.80
C TYR A 54 -1.30 -9.96 -9.16
N ASP A 55 -0.54 -9.44 -8.18
CA ASP A 55 0.45 -8.41 -8.43
C ASP A 55 1.71 -8.96 -9.11
N GLY A 56 2.71 -8.09 -9.33
CA GLY A 56 3.94 -8.47 -10.02
C GLY A 56 5.00 -9.10 -9.13
N ALA A 57 4.68 -9.47 -7.89
CA ALA A 57 5.67 -10.05 -6.98
C ALA A 57 6.21 -11.37 -7.55
N SER A 58 7.49 -11.65 -7.30
CA SER A 58 8.19 -12.83 -7.82
C SER A 58 7.47 -14.14 -7.48
N ASN A 59 6.87 -14.20 -6.28
CA ASN A 59 6.22 -15.42 -5.80
C ASN A 59 4.82 -15.60 -6.38
N MET A 60 4.26 -14.55 -7.00
CA MET A 60 2.99 -14.62 -7.72
C MET A 60 3.22 -14.83 -9.22
N ARG A 61 4.01 -13.95 -9.87
CA ARG A 61 4.26 -13.93 -11.32
C ARG A 61 5.38 -14.88 -11.78
N GLY A 62 6.23 -15.35 -10.88
CA GLY A 62 7.43 -16.10 -11.23
C GLY A 62 7.17 -17.29 -12.16
N GLU A 63 7.97 -17.42 -13.20
CA GLU A 63 7.77 -18.42 -14.27
C GLU A 63 7.98 -19.86 -13.80
N PHE A 64 8.88 -20.09 -12.84
CA PHE A 64 9.22 -21.44 -12.40
C PHE A 64 8.56 -21.84 -11.08
N LYS A 65 8.51 -20.91 -10.12
CA LYS A 65 8.03 -21.14 -8.74
C LYS A 65 6.90 -20.18 -8.32
N GLY A 66 6.45 -19.31 -9.22
CA GLY A 66 5.35 -18.41 -8.91
C GLY A 66 4.01 -19.12 -8.89
N SER A 67 3.08 -18.65 -8.07
CA SER A 67 1.70 -19.15 -8.00
C SER A 67 1.05 -19.23 -9.38
N GLN A 68 1.32 -18.25 -10.25
CA GLN A 68 0.87 -18.24 -11.63
C GLN A 68 1.20 -19.54 -12.36
N ALA A 69 2.50 -19.86 -12.41
CA ALA A 69 3.01 -20.96 -13.20
C ALA A 69 2.57 -22.30 -12.62
N LEU A 70 2.51 -22.40 -11.29
CA LEU A 70 2.07 -23.60 -10.61
C LEU A 70 0.56 -23.83 -10.81
N LEU A 71 -0.27 -22.80 -10.72
CA LEU A 71 -1.71 -22.92 -10.99
C LEU A 71 -1.99 -23.25 -12.46
N LEU A 72 -1.21 -22.70 -13.40
CA LEU A 72 -1.31 -23.06 -14.82
C LEU A 72 -0.98 -24.54 -15.08
N LYS A 73 -0.06 -25.14 -14.30
CA LYS A 73 0.24 -26.57 -14.40
C LYS A 73 -0.93 -27.43 -13.92
N GLU A 74 -1.62 -27.03 -12.86
CA GLU A 74 -2.79 -27.75 -12.32
C GLU A 74 -4.07 -27.50 -13.14
N CYS A 75 -4.26 -26.28 -13.64
CA CYS A 75 -5.37 -25.86 -14.47
C CYS A 75 -4.88 -25.03 -15.67
N PRO A 76 -4.65 -25.68 -16.84
CA PRO A 76 -4.16 -25.01 -18.05
C PRO A 76 -5.07 -23.89 -18.56
N PHE A 77 -6.36 -23.88 -18.16
CA PHE A 77 -7.33 -22.88 -18.55
C PHE A 77 -7.35 -21.64 -17.64
N ALA A 78 -6.62 -21.66 -16.52
CA ALA A 78 -6.54 -20.54 -15.58
C ALA A 78 -5.55 -19.47 -16.08
N TYR A 79 -5.95 -18.69 -17.07
CA TYR A 79 -5.08 -17.66 -17.65
C TYR A 79 -4.73 -16.58 -16.61
N TYR A 80 -3.49 -16.10 -16.70
CA TYR A 80 -2.97 -15.12 -15.78
C TYR A 80 -3.14 -13.69 -16.25
N ILE A 81 -3.68 -12.85 -15.37
CA ILE A 81 -3.79 -11.42 -15.56
C ILE A 81 -2.91 -10.72 -14.54
N HIS A 82 -1.89 -10.02 -15.00
CA HIS A 82 -1.11 -9.13 -14.14
C HIS A 82 -1.97 -7.95 -13.71
N CYS A 83 -2.01 -7.65 -12.41
CA CYS A 83 -2.89 -6.62 -11.86
C CYS A 83 -2.66 -5.25 -12.52
N LEU A 84 -3.65 -4.80 -13.30
CA LEU A 84 -3.60 -3.53 -14.03
C LEU A 84 -3.33 -2.33 -13.13
N ALA A 85 -3.90 -2.31 -11.91
CA ALA A 85 -3.67 -1.22 -10.97
C ALA A 85 -2.20 -1.17 -10.49
N HIS A 86 -1.56 -2.33 -10.33
CA HIS A 86 -0.14 -2.40 -9.99
C HIS A 86 0.73 -2.02 -11.20
N ARG A 87 0.38 -2.47 -12.42
CA ARG A 87 1.04 -2.04 -13.66
C ARG A 87 1.01 -0.52 -13.82
N LEU A 88 -0.18 0.06 -13.69
CA LEU A 88 -0.37 1.51 -13.79
C LEU A 88 0.48 2.26 -12.76
N GLN A 89 0.50 1.79 -11.51
CA GLN A 89 1.36 2.38 -10.47
C GLN A 89 2.83 2.35 -10.87
N LEU A 90 3.34 1.20 -11.35
CA LEU A 90 4.73 1.08 -11.77
C LEU A 90 5.04 2.00 -12.96
N THR A 91 4.16 2.06 -13.95
CA THR A 91 4.32 2.95 -15.12
C THR A 91 4.31 4.42 -14.70
N LEU A 92 3.40 4.83 -13.83
CA LEU A 92 3.34 6.21 -13.32
C LEU A 92 4.61 6.58 -12.55
N VAL A 93 5.09 5.69 -11.67
CA VAL A 93 6.35 5.91 -10.94
C VAL A 93 7.53 6.00 -11.91
N ALA A 94 7.63 5.09 -12.88
CA ALA A 94 8.70 5.13 -13.87
C ALA A 94 8.67 6.42 -14.68
N ALA A 95 7.53 6.79 -15.26
CA ALA A 95 7.37 8.04 -16.01
C ALA A 95 7.67 9.28 -15.16
N SER A 96 7.28 9.28 -13.88
CA SER A 96 7.57 10.40 -12.97
C SER A 96 9.07 10.57 -12.67
N LYS A 97 9.84 9.47 -12.68
CA LYS A 97 11.30 9.51 -12.44
C LYS A 97 12.07 10.08 -13.62
N GLU A 98 11.51 10.02 -14.83
CA GLU A 98 12.08 10.66 -16.02
C GLU A 98 11.96 12.20 -16.00
N VAL A 99 11.06 12.74 -15.18
CA VAL A 99 10.94 14.19 -14.98
C VAL A 99 11.83 14.60 -13.80
N ILE A 100 12.99 15.21 -14.09
CA ILE A 100 14.03 15.56 -13.08
C ILE A 100 13.44 16.27 -11.86
N LEU A 101 12.58 17.27 -12.06
CA LEU A 101 11.97 18.03 -10.96
C LEU A 101 11.11 17.15 -10.03
N ILE A 102 10.35 16.21 -10.61
CA ILE A 102 9.51 15.30 -9.85
C ILE A 102 10.37 14.27 -9.13
N ALA A 103 11.40 13.72 -9.79
CA ALA A 103 12.34 12.80 -9.17
C ALA A 103 13.07 13.44 -7.98
N GLN A 104 13.54 14.68 -8.14
CA GLN A 104 14.17 15.46 -7.07
C GLN A 104 13.20 15.72 -5.92
N PHE A 105 11.96 16.11 -6.22
CA PHE A 105 10.92 16.32 -5.21
C PHE A 105 10.71 15.07 -4.35
N PHE A 106 10.52 13.89 -4.95
CA PHE A 106 10.31 12.65 -4.21
C PHE A 106 11.57 12.18 -3.46
N SER A 107 12.76 12.54 -3.95
CA SER A 107 14.02 12.35 -3.21
C SER A 107 14.03 13.16 -1.91
N TYR A 108 13.75 14.46 -1.98
CA TYR A 108 13.68 15.33 -0.80
C TYR A 108 12.57 14.91 0.17
N LEU A 109 11.39 14.56 -0.33
CA LEU A 109 10.30 14.01 0.47
C LEU A 109 10.77 12.77 1.24
N THR A 110 11.46 11.85 0.57
CA THR A 110 12.00 10.63 1.20
C THR A 110 13.02 10.96 2.28
N ILE A 111 13.91 11.93 2.04
CA ILE A 111 14.88 12.40 3.03
C ILE A 111 14.16 12.95 4.27
N ILE A 112 13.21 13.87 4.11
CA ILE A 112 12.46 14.48 5.22
C ILE A 112 11.75 13.41 6.06
N ILE A 113 11.07 12.47 5.40
CA ILE A 113 10.36 11.39 6.09
C ILE A 113 11.35 10.50 6.83
N ASN A 114 12.45 10.09 6.20
CA ASN A 114 13.45 9.24 6.86
C ASN A 114 14.13 9.93 8.02
N LEU A 115 14.38 11.23 7.89
CA LEU A 115 14.91 12.08 8.93
C LEU A 115 14.00 11.96 10.16
N ILE A 116 12.73 12.33 10.06
CA ILE A 116 11.82 12.30 11.21
C ILE A 116 11.58 10.87 11.72
N MET A 117 11.26 9.94 10.81
CA MET A 117 10.87 8.58 11.17
C MET A 117 12.00 7.74 11.75
N SER A 118 13.28 8.12 11.56
CA SER A 118 14.43 7.41 12.14
C SER A 118 14.67 7.69 13.63
N SER A 119 13.92 8.59 14.27
CA SER A 119 14.10 8.94 15.69
C SER A 119 12.77 9.03 16.40
N CYS A 120 12.60 8.22 17.44
CA CYS A 120 11.41 8.27 18.31
C CYS A 120 11.18 9.68 18.86
N LYS A 121 12.25 10.36 19.31
CA LYS A 121 12.18 11.74 19.79
C LYS A 121 11.58 12.70 18.76
N ARG A 122 12.00 12.63 17.50
CA ARG A 122 11.47 13.50 16.44
C ARG A 122 10.05 13.12 16.05
N GLN A 123 9.70 11.84 16.11
CA GLN A 123 8.32 11.41 15.91
C GLN A 123 7.40 11.95 17.01
N ASP A 124 7.85 11.94 18.26
CA ASP A 124 7.05 12.45 19.38
C ASP A 124 6.90 13.98 19.28
N GLN A 125 8.00 14.70 19.00
CA GLN A 125 7.95 16.14 18.73
C GLN A 125 7.01 16.51 17.59
N LEU A 126 6.98 15.70 16.50
CA LEU A 126 6.05 15.90 15.40
C LEU A 126 4.60 15.72 15.85
N ARG A 127 4.31 14.68 16.65
CA ARG A 127 2.95 14.43 17.17
C ARG A 127 2.51 15.56 18.09
N ASP A 128 3.38 16.06 18.97
CA ASP A 128 3.09 17.15 19.89
C ASP A 128 2.84 18.47 19.15
N ALA A 129 3.68 18.78 18.15
CA ALA A 129 3.51 19.96 17.30
C ALA A 129 2.20 19.88 16.50
N GLN A 130 1.87 18.71 15.93
CA GLN A 130 0.62 18.50 15.21
C GLN A 130 -0.60 18.60 16.14
N ALA A 131 -0.53 18.03 17.34
CA ALA A 131 -1.61 18.10 18.32
C ALA A 131 -1.89 19.56 18.74
N SER A 132 -0.82 20.34 18.96
CA SER A 132 -0.91 21.76 19.29
C SER A 132 -1.54 22.57 18.15
N TYR A 133 -1.11 22.30 16.90
CA TYR A 133 -1.71 22.92 15.71
C TYR A 133 -3.20 22.61 15.59
N ILE A 134 -3.58 21.34 15.71
CA ILE A 134 -5.00 20.93 15.64
C ILE A 134 -5.82 21.58 16.76
N ALA A 135 -5.29 21.62 17.99
CA ALA A 135 -5.98 22.27 19.11
C ALA A 135 -6.22 23.76 18.85
N ASN A 136 -5.23 24.48 18.31
CA ASN A 136 -5.36 25.88 17.93
C ASN A 136 -6.42 26.07 16.83
N MET A 137 -6.37 25.24 15.78
CA MET A 137 -7.32 25.30 14.66
C MET A 137 -8.77 25.00 15.09
N ILE A 138 -8.97 24.13 16.07
CA ILE A 138 -10.28 23.88 16.69
C ILE A 138 -10.72 25.11 17.51
N ALA A 139 -9.80 25.74 18.25
CA ALA A 139 -10.12 26.89 19.08
C ALA A 139 -10.54 28.14 18.26
N ILE A 140 -10.01 28.29 17.03
CA ILE A 140 -10.41 29.35 16.10
C ILE A 140 -11.58 28.93 15.17
N GLU A 141 -12.23 27.80 15.45
CA GLU A 141 -13.37 27.25 14.70
C GLU A 141 -13.11 26.94 13.21
N GLU A 142 -11.85 26.92 12.78
CA GLU A 142 -11.47 26.53 11.42
C GLU A 142 -11.49 25.00 11.22
N LEU A 143 -11.46 24.21 12.30
CA LEU A 143 -11.62 22.76 12.26
C LEU A 143 -12.71 22.27 13.21
N GLU A 144 -13.59 21.42 12.68
CA GLU A 144 -14.56 20.69 13.49
C GLU A 144 -13.93 19.47 14.20
N SER A 145 -14.27 19.30 15.47
CA SER A 145 -14.01 18.05 16.19
C SER A 145 -15.03 16.99 15.79
N GLY A 146 -14.60 15.73 15.64
CA GLY A 146 -15.51 14.63 15.33
C GLY A 146 -14.82 13.27 15.33
N LYS A 147 -15.61 12.19 15.46
CA LYS A 147 -15.06 10.81 15.42
C LYS A 147 -14.35 10.58 14.08
N ARG A 148 -13.06 10.22 14.16
CA ARG A 148 -12.13 10.01 13.04
C ARG A 148 -11.70 11.27 12.27
N LYS A 149 -12.12 12.47 12.67
CA LYS A 149 -11.56 13.73 12.16
C LYS A 149 -10.27 14.08 12.92
N ASN A 150 -9.32 14.71 12.24
CA ASN A 150 -8.08 15.26 12.83
C ASN A 150 -7.26 14.25 13.65
N GLN A 151 -7.28 12.96 13.29
CA GLN A 151 -6.47 11.95 13.98
C GLN A 151 -4.98 12.24 13.80
N ILE A 152 -4.23 12.12 14.90
CA ILE A 152 -2.78 12.23 14.88
C ILE A 152 -2.21 11.06 14.08
N GLY A 153 -1.67 11.37 12.90
CA GLY A 153 -1.02 10.41 12.01
C GLY A 153 0.50 10.46 12.13
N THR A 154 1.16 9.60 11.36
CA THR A 154 2.60 9.66 11.11
C THR A 154 2.86 9.94 9.64
N LEU A 155 4.02 10.53 9.34
CA LEU A 155 4.47 10.68 7.96
C LEU A 155 4.59 9.30 7.29
N GLN A 156 3.95 9.17 6.13
CA GLN A 156 3.89 7.91 5.39
C GLN A 156 4.98 7.88 4.33
N ARG A 157 5.79 6.82 4.30
CA ARG A 157 6.83 6.65 3.29
C ARG A 157 6.22 6.19 1.97
N ALA A 158 6.59 6.85 0.87
CA ALA A 158 6.31 6.38 -0.48
C ALA A 158 6.99 5.01 -0.75
N ARG A 159 6.29 4.12 -1.43
CA ARG A 159 6.80 2.79 -1.83
C ARG A 159 6.32 2.44 -3.23
N ASP A 160 7.24 2.27 -4.16
CA ASP A 160 6.95 2.08 -5.59
C ASP A 160 5.98 0.93 -5.88
N THR A 161 6.06 -0.16 -5.09
CA THR A 161 5.24 -1.36 -5.26
C THR A 161 3.85 -1.29 -4.64
N ARG A 162 3.61 -0.34 -3.71
CA ARG A 162 2.33 -0.19 -3.02
C ARG A 162 1.49 0.89 -3.69
N ARG A 163 0.33 0.50 -4.23
CA ARG A 163 -0.61 1.40 -4.91
C ARG A 163 -0.92 2.63 -4.05
N GLY A 164 -0.80 3.82 -4.66
CA GLY A 164 -1.16 5.09 -4.04
C GLY A 164 -0.23 5.55 -2.91
N SER A 165 0.87 4.84 -2.62
CA SER A 165 1.77 5.20 -1.52
C SER A 165 2.44 6.57 -1.69
N HIS A 166 2.76 6.96 -2.93
CA HIS A 166 3.32 8.25 -3.28
C HIS A 166 2.33 9.39 -2.98
N LEU A 167 1.05 9.21 -3.36
CA LEU A 167 -0.02 10.14 -3.01
C LEU A 167 -0.26 10.20 -1.51
N THR A 168 -0.29 9.04 -0.83
CA THR A 168 -0.45 9.00 0.63
C THR A 168 0.70 9.70 1.35
N SER A 169 1.92 9.53 0.86
CA SER A 169 3.12 10.19 1.38
C SER A 169 3.01 11.71 1.26
N LEU A 170 2.67 12.19 0.06
CA LEU A 170 2.38 13.60 -0.22
C LEU A 170 1.30 14.16 0.70
N CYS A 171 0.13 13.52 0.74
CA CYS A 171 -0.98 13.95 1.58
C CYS A 171 -0.61 13.95 3.07
N SER A 172 0.21 13.00 3.54
CA SER A 172 0.67 12.97 4.92
C SER A 172 1.59 14.14 5.25
N LEU A 173 2.51 14.51 4.34
CA LEU A 173 3.36 15.67 4.53
C LEU A 173 2.57 16.96 4.48
N LEU A 174 1.67 17.13 3.49
CA LEU A 174 0.84 18.33 3.35
C LEU A 174 -0.01 18.58 4.60
N LYS A 175 -0.61 17.53 5.17
CA LYS A 175 -1.41 17.62 6.41
C LYS A 175 -0.59 17.99 7.64
N MET A 176 0.71 17.71 7.64
CA MET A 176 1.61 17.90 8.77
C MET A 176 2.74 18.86 8.41
N PHE A 177 2.55 19.74 7.41
CA PHE A 177 3.64 20.50 6.81
C PHE A 177 4.29 21.44 7.84
N ASP A 178 3.46 22.24 8.52
CA ASP A 178 3.94 23.20 9.53
C ASP A 178 4.59 22.49 10.73
N ALA A 179 3.99 21.39 11.19
CA ALA A 179 4.56 20.55 12.25
C ALA A 179 5.88 19.90 11.81
N THR A 180 6.01 19.52 10.54
CA THR A 180 7.26 18.97 10.00
C THR A 180 8.34 20.05 9.95
N CYS A 181 7.99 21.27 9.52
CA CYS A 181 8.88 22.41 9.48
C CYS A 181 9.34 22.87 10.87
N SER A 182 8.58 22.64 11.95
CA SER A 182 9.03 22.98 13.31
C SER A 182 10.01 21.97 13.91
N VAL A 183 9.97 20.71 13.47
CA VAL A 183 10.85 19.63 13.97
C VAL A 183 12.20 19.58 13.25
N ILE A 184 12.25 19.90 11.95
CA ILE A 184 13.50 19.87 11.17
C ILE A 184 14.61 20.81 11.72
N PRO A 185 14.31 22.07 12.14
CA PRO A 185 15.32 23.01 12.63
C PRO A 185 15.99 22.63 13.95
N SER A 186 15.47 21.66 14.71
CA SER A 186 16.07 21.21 15.97
C SER A 186 17.42 20.49 15.79
N MET A 187 17.96 20.48 14.57
CA MET A 187 19.21 19.82 14.17
C MET A 187 20.45 20.70 14.25
N TYR A 188 20.29 22.02 14.15
CA TYR A 188 21.39 22.93 14.41
C TYR A 188 21.26 23.40 15.85
N PRO A 189 22.23 23.09 16.75
CA PRO A 189 22.35 23.89 17.94
C PRO A 189 22.45 25.33 17.46
N ARG A 190 21.58 26.23 17.96
CA ARG A 190 21.86 27.66 17.88
C ARG A 190 23.28 27.79 18.45
N ARG A 191 24.26 28.09 17.59
CA ARG A 191 25.58 28.47 18.08
C ARG A 191 25.33 29.67 18.99
N LYS A 192 25.45 29.44 20.29
CA LYS A 192 25.48 30.49 21.29
C LYS A 192 26.71 31.35 21.04
#